data_AF-Q4C090-F1
#
_entry.id   AF-Q4C090-F1
#
_cell.length_a   1.000
_cell.length_b   1.000
_cell.length_c   1.000
_cell.angle_alpha   90.00
_cell.angle_beta   90.00
_cell.angle_gamma   90.00
#
_symmetry.space_group_name_H-M   'P 1'
#
loop_
_entity.id
_entity.type
_entity.pdbx_description
1 polymer ?
#
loop_
_entity_poly.entity_id
_entity_poly.type
_entity_poly.pdbx_seq_one_letter_code
_entity_poly.pdbx_strand_id
1 'polypeptide(L)'
;MKSFSLNSLFRTLTSVVLGTITSLTLSLPSYAAQKVYFVFDSIGVSIPVSDLENYAETGELSQQLDRYFSLAGASEEDRNAFREALSTPAPIKDPVRFSRLLNTDEGERILNYFGKVINIQGGRNGKFLIRGALVQAALDDEGLTLINFLNKLSTNVQIDLKKAIRLARQVELVVDGTYLFIEKVTELAAKEAEKTKQLDFSQLTDPRQKGNFTVKKKLGMSLTKNVNVTFILMFINRKL
;
A
#
# COMPACT_ATOMS: atom_id res chain seq x y z
N MET A 1 -41.07 36.90 57.35
CA MET A 1 -39.84 37.07 56.54
C MET A 1 -38.88 35.93 56.87
N LYS A 2 -38.66 34.97 55.95
CA LYS A 2 -37.59 33.96 56.07
C LYS A 2 -36.41 34.44 55.24
N SER A 3 -35.27 34.73 55.87
CA SER A 3 -34.04 35.09 55.16
C SER A 3 -33.45 33.85 54.50
N PHE A 4 -33.34 33.89 53.17
CA PHE A 4 -32.74 32.83 52.36
C PHE A 4 -31.22 32.94 52.50
N SER A 5 -30.59 31.94 53.13
CA SER A 5 -29.15 31.93 53.39
C SER A 5 -28.35 31.65 52.11
N LEU A 6 -27.55 32.63 51.67
CA LEU A 6 -26.68 32.56 50.48
C LEU A 6 -25.72 31.34 50.50
N ASN A 7 -25.36 30.84 51.68
CA ASN A 7 -24.41 29.73 51.82
C ASN A 7 -24.97 28.40 51.29
N SER A 8 -26.29 28.25 51.23
CA SER A 8 -26.94 27.05 50.66
C SER A 8 -26.86 27.03 49.13
N LEU A 9 -26.99 28.19 48.50
CA LEU A 9 -26.89 28.37 47.04
C LEU A 9 -25.47 28.12 46.52
N PHE A 10 -24.45 28.56 47.25
CA PHE A 10 -23.05 28.30 46.86
C PHE A 10 -22.65 26.82 46.97
N ARG A 11 -23.21 26.05 47.93
CA ARG A 11 -23.00 24.59 48.05
C ARG A 11 -23.65 23.79 46.92
N THR A 12 -24.84 24.20 46.48
CA THR A 12 -25.51 23.56 45.34
C THR A 12 -24.82 23.91 44.02
N LEU A 13 -24.28 25.12 43.88
CA LEU A 13 -23.56 25.52 42.66
C LEU A 13 -22.22 24.77 42.52
N THR A 14 -21.47 24.63 43.61
CA THR A 14 -20.19 23.90 43.61
C THR A 14 -20.34 22.41 43.30
N SER A 15 -21.41 21.77 43.80
CA SER A 15 -21.69 20.35 43.50
C SER A 15 -22.13 20.11 42.06
N VAL A 16 -22.87 21.04 41.44
CA VAL A 16 -23.25 20.95 40.02
C VAL A 16 -22.02 21.13 39.11
N VAL A 17 -21.13 22.09 39.42
CA VAL A 17 -19.90 22.31 38.64
C VAL A 17 -18.92 21.14 38.75
N LEU A 18 -18.78 20.53 39.93
CA LEU A 18 -17.91 19.35 40.09
C LEU A 18 -18.48 18.10 39.40
N GLY A 19 -19.81 17.97 39.36
CA GLY A 19 -20.51 16.89 38.66
C GLY A 19 -20.44 16.99 37.14
N THR A 20 -20.48 18.19 36.57
CA THR A 20 -20.34 18.37 35.11
C THR A 20 -18.90 18.23 34.63
N ILE A 21 -17.90 18.61 35.43
CA ILE A 21 -16.48 18.45 35.08
C ILE A 21 -16.09 16.96 35.03
N THR A 22 -16.66 16.11 35.88
CA THR A 22 -16.38 14.66 35.90
C THR A 22 -17.06 13.89 34.77
N SER A 23 -18.17 14.38 34.20
CA SER A 23 -18.81 13.72 33.05
C SER A 23 -18.13 14.04 31.71
N LEU A 24 -17.43 15.18 31.59
CA LEU A 24 -16.72 15.56 30.36
C LEU A 24 -15.33 14.94 30.21
N THR A 25 -14.72 14.40 31.27
CA THR A 25 -13.38 13.80 31.19
C THR A 25 -13.38 12.30 30.87
N LEU A 26 -14.54 11.65 30.78
CA LEU A 26 -14.66 10.21 30.57
C LEU A 26 -14.90 9.78 29.11
N SER A 27 -14.87 10.70 28.15
CA SER A 27 -15.03 10.38 26.72
C SER A 27 -13.79 10.69 25.88
N LEU A 28 -12.60 10.62 26.46
CA LEU A 28 -11.41 10.46 25.63
C LEU A 28 -11.53 9.10 24.95
N PRO A 29 -11.48 9.02 23.60
CA PRO A 29 -11.35 7.73 22.94
C PRO A 29 -10.08 7.10 23.52
N SER A 30 -10.24 6.06 24.34
CA SER A 30 -9.11 5.22 24.70
C SER A 30 -8.74 4.47 23.43
N TYR A 31 -7.93 5.10 22.57
CA TYR A 31 -7.15 4.38 21.60
C TYR A 31 -6.30 3.43 22.43
N ALA A 32 -6.77 2.18 22.55
CA ALA A 32 -5.97 1.13 23.16
C ALA A 32 -4.65 1.16 22.40
N ALA A 33 -3.55 1.45 23.11
CA ALA A 33 -2.24 1.60 22.49
C ALA A 33 -1.97 0.37 21.63
N GLN A 34 -2.04 0.54 20.31
CA GLN A 34 -1.83 -0.54 19.38
C GLN A 34 -0.38 -0.96 19.49
N LYS A 35 -0.15 -2.28 19.50
CA LYS A 35 1.18 -2.84 19.69
C LYS A 35 1.61 -3.60 18.45
N VAL A 36 2.85 -3.37 18.07
CA VAL A 36 3.55 -4.17 17.07
C VAL A 36 4.48 -5.13 17.81
N TYR A 37 4.28 -6.42 17.56
CA TYR A 37 5.12 -7.48 18.10
C TYR A 37 6.18 -7.83 17.08
N PHE A 38 7.40 -7.34 17.26
CA PHE A 38 8.52 -7.70 16.41
C PHE A 38 9.13 -9.01 16.90
N VAL A 39 9.30 -9.95 15.98
CA VAL A 39 9.91 -11.26 16.27
C VAL A 39 11.18 -11.41 15.46
N PHE A 40 12.26 -11.73 16.17
CA PHE A 40 13.56 -12.05 15.60
C PHE A 40 14.04 -13.37 16.21
N ASP A 41 14.06 -14.42 15.39
CA ASP A 41 14.26 -15.80 15.83
C ASP A 41 13.32 -16.18 17.00
N SER A 42 13.88 -16.45 18.18
CA SER A 42 13.14 -16.84 19.38
C SER A 42 12.83 -15.66 20.31
N ILE A 43 13.25 -14.44 19.96
CA ILE A 43 13.07 -13.23 20.77
C ILE A 43 11.93 -12.41 20.19
N GLY A 44 10.96 -12.07 21.05
CA GLY A 44 9.86 -11.18 20.70
C GLY A 44 9.90 -9.92 21.55
N VAL A 45 9.79 -8.76 20.91
CA VAL A 45 9.62 -7.47 21.58
C VAL A 45 8.28 -6.85 21.21
N SER A 46 7.67 -6.14 22.14
CA SER A 46 6.39 -5.47 21.93
C SER A 46 6.59 -3.98 22.04
N ILE A 47 6.29 -3.27 20.96
CA ILE A 47 6.49 -1.82 20.86
C ILE A 47 5.13 -1.17 20.60
N PRO A 48 4.70 -0.21 21.44
CA PRO A 48 3.54 0.62 21.16
C PRO A 48 3.74 1.41 19.87
N VAL A 49 2.72 1.52 19.03
CA VAL A 49 2.79 2.36 17.82
C VAL A 49 3.08 3.82 18.20
N SER A 50 2.53 4.30 19.32
CA SER A 50 2.83 5.64 19.87
C SER A 50 4.31 5.88 20.15
N ASP A 51 5.08 4.85 20.54
CA ASP A 51 6.52 5.00 20.78
C ASP A 51 7.26 5.15 19.44
N LEU A 52 6.81 4.46 18.40
CA LEU A 52 7.34 4.60 17.04
C LEU A 52 6.96 5.95 16.43
N GLU A 53 5.76 6.44 16.72
CA GLU A 53 5.24 7.74 16.29
C GLU A 53 6.04 8.88 16.93
N ASN A 54 6.17 8.86 18.26
CA ASN A 54 7.00 9.83 18.98
C ASN A 54 8.43 9.83 18.44
N TYR A 55 9.01 8.66 18.18
CA TYR A 55 10.35 8.56 17.62
C TYR A 55 10.44 9.12 16.19
N ALA A 56 9.44 8.84 15.34
CA ALA A 56 9.36 9.35 13.99
C ALA A 56 9.31 10.90 13.98
N GLU A 57 8.44 11.48 14.79
CA GLU A 57 8.20 12.93 14.88
C GLU A 57 9.35 13.67 15.56
N THR A 58 9.66 13.30 16.81
CA THR A 58 10.56 14.07 17.67
C THR A 58 12.01 13.60 17.58
N GLY A 59 12.23 12.32 17.27
CA GLY A 59 13.54 11.66 17.39
C GLY A 59 13.86 11.18 18.79
N GLU A 60 12.97 11.39 19.76
CA GLU A 60 13.15 10.92 21.13
C GLU A 60 12.80 9.44 21.23
N LEU A 61 13.71 8.66 21.83
CA LEU A 61 13.51 7.25 22.08
C LEU A 61 12.81 7.06 23.43
N SER A 62 11.74 6.25 23.46
CA SER A 62 11.23 5.74 24.73
C SER A 62 12.29 4.85 25.39
N GLN A 63 12.29 4.77 26.72
CA GLN A 63 13.21 3.90 27.46
C GLN A 63 13.11 2.44 27.00
N GLN A 64 11.93 2.00 26.54
CA GLN A 64 11.74 0.66 26.03
C GLN A 64 12.34 0.49 24.64
N LEU A 65 12.11 1.45 23.73
CA LEU A 65 12.64 1.42 22.37
C LEU A 65 14.18 1.51 22.34
N ASP A 66 14.77 2.37 23.17
CA ASP A 66 16.24 2.49 23.28
C ASP A 66 16.89 1.19 23.78
N ARG A 67 16.27 0.52 24.77
CA ARG A 67 16.74 -0.81 25.22
C ARG A 67 16.69 -1.84 24.10
N TYR A 68 15.67 -1.80 23.24
CA TYR A 68 15.56 -2.72 22.12
C TYR A 68 16.59 -2.46 21.03
N PHE A 69 16.85 -1.19 20.68
CA PHE A 69 17.96 -0.87 19.77
C PHE A 69 19.31 -1.30 20.34
N SER A 70 19.54 -1.07 21.63
CA SER A 70 20.77 -1.49 22.31
C SER A 70 20.93 -3.01 22.33
N LEU A 71 19.85 -3.76 22.59
CA LEU A 71 19.85 -5.22 22.55
C LEU A 71 20.09 -5.76 21.13
N ALA A 72 19.59 -5.06 20.11
CA ALA A 72 19.81 -5.40 18.71
C ALA A 72 21.22 -5.02 18.22
N GLY A 73 22.00 -4.27 19.00
CA GLY A 73 23.31 -3.74 18.58
C GLY A 73 23.21 -2.72 17.45
N ALA A 74 22.08 -2.02 17.33
CA ALA A 74 21.83 -1.05 16.26
C ALA A 74 22.71 0.20 16.44
N SER A 75 23.42 0.58 15.39
CA SER A 75 24.22 1.82 15.39
C SER A 75 23.32 3.06 15.32
N GLU A 76 23.90 4.25 15.51
CA GLU A 76 23.18 5.51 15.33
C GLU A 76 22.70 5.68 13.88
N GLU A 77 23.47 5.19 12.91
CA GLU A 77 23.07 5.15 11.50
C GLU A 77 21.86 4.24 11.29
N ASP A 78 21.84 3.05 11.90
CA ASP A 78 20.69 2.14 11.81
C ASP A 78 19.43 2.75 12.43
N ARG A 79 19.58 3.42 13.60
CA ARG A 79 18.49 4.11 14.29
C ARG A 79 17.91 5.23 13.43
N ASN A 80 18.77 6.04 12.81
CA ASN A 80 18.37 7.13 11.93
C ASN A 80 17.71 6.62 10.65
N ALA A 81 18.27 5.59 10.01
CA ALA A 81 17.67 4.96 8.84
C ALA A 81 16.29 4.37 9.16
N PHE A 82 16.12 3.77 10.34
CA PHE A 82 14.81 3.30 10.78
C PHE A 82 13.82 4.44 11.01
N ARG A 83 14.26 5.55 11.62
CA ARG A 83 13.42 6.76 11.78
C ARG A 83 12.98 7.32 10.42
N GLU A 84 13.92 7.43 9.49
CA GLU A 84 13.63 7.88 8.13
C GLU A 84 12.64 6.95 7.43
N ALA A 85 12.79 5.64 7.58
CA ALA A 85 11.86 4.66 7.02
C ALA A 85 10.45 4.75 7.63
N LEU A 86 10.30 5.17 8.89
CA LEU A 86 9.00 5.40 9.52
C LEU A 86 8.25 6.55 8.85
N SER A 87 8.95 7.64 8.54
CA SER A 87 8.36 8.90 8.09
C SER A 87 8.39 9.12 6.57
N THR A 88 9.19 8.36 5.82
CA THR A 88 9.31 8.55 4.37
C THR A 88 8.00 8.22 3.65
N PRO A 89 7.40 9.18 2.93
CA PRO A 89 6.15 8.95 2.21
C PRO A 89 6.38 8.14 0.93
N ALA A 90 5.54 7.15 0.70
CA ALA A 90 5.46 6.45 -0.57
C ALA A 90 4.86 7.38 -1.64
N PRO A 91 5.38 7.40 -2.88
CA PRO A 91 4.96 8.32 -3.94
C PRO A 91 3.62 7.91 -4.59
N ILE A 92 2.56 7.80 -3.80
CA ILE A 92 1.22 7.41 -4.27
C ILE A 92 0.50 8.65 -4.83
N LYS A 93 0.47 8.79 -6.16
CA LYS A 93 -0.18 9.93 -6.84
C LYS A 93 -1.70 9.87 -6.85
N ASP A 94 -2.28 8.66 -6.82
CA ASP A 94 -3.72 8.44 -6.95
C ASP A 94 -4.17 7.31 -6.00
N PRO A 95 -4.65 7.66 -4.80
CA PRO A 95 -5.09 6.69 -3.80
C PRO A 95 -6.22 5.78 -4.27
N VAL A 96 -7.11 6.27 -5.14
CA VAL A 96 -8.24 5.50 -5.67
C VAL A 96 -7.73 4.42 -6.61
N ARG A 97 -6.82 4.76 -7.52
CA ARG A 97 -6.16 3.77 -8.39
C ARG A 97 -5.33 2.77 -7.57
N PHE A 98 -4.63 3.23 -6.53
CA PHE A 98 -3.89 2.35 -5.64
C PHE A 98 -4.82 1.32 -4.95
N SER A 99 -5.97 1.76 -4.44
CA SER A 99 -6.98 0.84 -3.87
C SER A 99 -7.51 -0.17 -4.91
N ARG A 100 -7.74 0.26 -6.15
CA ARG A 100 -8.13 -0.66 -7.24
C ARG A 100 -7.03 -1.65 -7.59
N LEU A 101 -5.75 -1.24 -7.56
CA LEU A 101 -4.62 -2.14 -7.76
C LEU A 101 -4.57 -3.22 -6.68
N LEU A 102 -4.78 -2.85 -5.42
CA LEU A 102 -4.86 -3.80 -4.29
C LEU A 102 -6.07 -4.76 -4.37
N ASN A 103 -7.00 -4.53 -5.30
CA ASN A 103 -8.16 -5.38 -5.58
C ASN A 103 -7.96 -6.34 -6.76
N THR A 104 -6.88 -6.21 -7.55
CA THR A 104 -6.63 -7.14 -8.65
C THR A 104 -6.11 -8.48 -8.12
N ASP A 105 -6.15 -9.52 -8.96
CA ASP A 105 -5.62 -10.84 -8.62
C ASP A 105 -4.12 -10.77 -8.25
N GLU A 106 -3.34 -9.95 -8.97
CA GLU A 106 -1.94 -9.69 -8.67
C GLU A 106 -1.78 -8.95 -7.34
N GLY A 107 -2.58 -7.91 -7.10
CA GLY A 107 -2.58 -7.17 -5.83
C GLY A 107 -2.91 -8.07 -4.65
N GLU A 108 -3.87 -8.96 -4.81
CA GLU A 108 -4.22 -9.96 -3.80
C GLU A 108 -3.07 -10.94 -3.51
N ARG A 109 -2.37 -11.40 -4.56
CA ARG A 109 -1.18 -12.27 -4.40
C ARG A 109 -0.06 -11.56 -3.64
N ILE A 110 0.21 -10.29 -3.95
CA ILE A 110 1.20 -9.46 -3.24
C ILE A 110 0.81 -9.30 -1.78
N LEU A 111 -0.45 -8.92 -1.50
CA LEU A 111 -0.96 -8.77 -0.14
C LEU A 111 -0.89 -10.08 0.65
N ASN A 112 -1.15 -11.22 -0.01
CA ASN A 112 -1.02 -12.53 0.63
C ASN A 112 0.44 -12.87 0.98
N TYR A 113 1.40 -12.46 0.14
CA TYR A 113 2.82 -12.57 0.43
C TYR A 113 3.21 -11.69 1.64
N PHE A 114 2.76 -10.43 1.66
CA PHE A 114 3.03 -9.49 2.74
C PHE A 114 2.38 -9.98 4.05
N GLY A 115 1.19 -10.55 3.96
CA GLY A 115 0.46 -11.13 5.09
C GLY A 115 1.09 -12.38 5.71
N LYS A 116 2.14 -12.96 5.09
CA LYS A 116 2.98 -14.00 5.73
C LYS A 116 4.13 -13.41 6.56
N VAL A 117 4.40 -12.12 6.38
CA VAL A 117 5.43 -11.35 7.06
C VAL A 117 4.81 -10.56 8.21
N ILE A 118 3.69 -9.90 7.94
CA ILE A 118 2.87 -9.17 8.90
C ILE A 118 1.62 -10.00 9.18
N ASN A 119 1.60 -10.64 10.34
CA ASN A 119 0.53 -11.53 10.75
C ASN A 119 -0.35 -10.83 11.78
N ILE A 120 -1.63 -11.21 11.83
CA ILE A 120 -2.47 -10.89 12.99
C ILE A 120 -1.93 -11.72 14.17
N GLN A 121 -1.91 -11.14 15.37
CA GLN A 121 -1.53 -11.85 16.58
C GLN A 121 -2.25 -13.21 16.66
N GLY A 122 -1.48 -14.29 16.85
CA GLY A 122 -1.96 -15.67 16.71
C GLY A 122 -1.63 -16.35 15.37
N GLY A 123 -0.85 -15.70 14.50
CA GLY A 123 -0.24 -16.33 13.32
C GLY A 123 -1.11 -16.38 12.07
N ARG A 124 -2.29 -15.74 12.09
CA ARG A 124 -3.15 -15.65 10.90
C ARG A 124 -2.57 -14.66 9.90
N ASN A 125 -2.68 -15.00 8.62
CA ASN A 125 -2.19 -14.14 7.55
C ASN A 125 -2.86 -12.76 7.60
N GLY A 126 -2.06 -11.69 7.57
CA GLY A 126 -2.53 -10.31 7.73
C GLY A 126 -3.09 -9.65 6.47
N LYS A 127 -3.26 -10.36 5.34
CA LYS A 127 -3.66 -9.80 4.03
C LYS A 127 -4.74 -8.72 4.10
N PHE A 128 -5.87 -9.02 4.72
CA PHE A 128 -7.01 -8.11 4.80
C PHE A 128 -6.76 -6.91 5.70
N LEU A 129 -6.04 -7.12 6.81
CA LEU A 129 -5.62 -6.06 7.73
C LEU A 129 -4.67 -5.09 7.02
N ILE A 130 -3.64 -5.62 6.36
CA ILE A 130 -2.66 -4.85 5.59
C ILE A 130 -3.36 -4.04 4.51
N ARG A 131 -4.27 -4.68 3.75
CA ARG A 131 -5.01 -3.98 2.71
C ARG A 131 -5.85 -2.84 3.27
N GLY A 132 -6.58 -3.07 4.36
CA GLY A 132 -7.38 -2.04 5.01
C GLY A 132 -6.53 -0.85 5.47
N ALA A 133 -5.38 -1.13 6.09
CA ALA A 133 -4.45 -0.10 6.57
C ALA A 133 -3.78 0.66 5.42
N LEU A 134 -3.33 -0.02 4.36
CA LEU A 134 -2.74 0.61 3.17
C LEU A 134 -3.72 1.55 2.45
N VAL A 135 -4.97 1.12 2.28
CA VAL A 135 -6.00 1.95 1.64
C VAL A 135 -6.33 3.17 2.50
N GLN A 136 -6.48 2.99 3.82
CA GLN A 136 -6.76 4.08 4.73
C GLN A 136 -5.61 5.09 4.80
N ALA A 137 -4.36 4.62 4.92
CA ALA A 137 -3.19 5.49 4.99
C ALA A 137 -2.95 6.23 3.66
N ALA A 138 -3.18 5.59 2.52
CA ALA A 138 -3.07 6.25 1.22
C ALA A 138 -4.15 7.32 0.97
N LEU A 139 -5.32 7.18 1.61
CA LEU A 139 -6.42 8.15 1.52
C LEU A 139 -6.34 9.27 2.55
N ASP A 140 -5.41 9.16 3.51
CA ASP A 140 -5.21 10.14 4.57
C ASP A 140 -4.42 11.36 4.06
N ASP A 141 -4.57 12.49 4.76
CA ASP A 141 -3.90 13.75 4.42
C ASP A 141 -2.37 13.63 4.60
N GLU A 142 -1.92 12.80 5.54
CA GLU A 142 -0.51 12.48 5.77
C GLU A 142 0.11 11.59 4.67
N GLY A 143 -0.74 10.96 3.85
CA GLY A 143 -0.32 10.00 2.83
C GLY A 143 0.26 8.70 3.40
N LEU A 144 0.74 7.84 2.51
CA LEU A 144 1.21 6.51 2.87
C LEU A 144 2.67 6.55 3.39
N THR A 145 2.85 6.68 4.70
CA THR A 145 4.12 6.43 5.41
C THR A 145 4.04 5.11 6.18
N LEU A 146 5.17 4.56 6.65
CA LEU A 146 5.15 3.38 7.50
C LEU A 146 4.46 3.69 8.83
N ILE A 147 4.69 4.86 9.43
CA ILE A 147 4.03 5.22 10.68
C ILE A 147 2.51 5.39 10.52
N ASN A 148 2.05 6.08 9.47
CA ASN A 148 0.62 6.21 9.21
C ASN A 148 -0.01 4.84 8.92
N PHE A 149 0.65 3.97 8.15
CA PHE A 149 0.20 2.60 7.96
C PHE A 149 0.02 1.84 9.29
N LEU A 150 0.98 1.94 10.21
CA LEU A 150 0.89 1.30 11.53
C LEU A 150 -0.28 1.85 12.35
N ASN A 151 -0.54 3.17 12.29
CA ASN A 151 -1.67 3.83 12.92
C ASN A 151 -3.03 3.39 12.36
N LYS A 152 -3.10 2.97 11.09
CA LYS A 152 -4.33 2.47 10.45
C LYS A 152 -4.60 0.98 10.65
N LEU A 153 -3.73 0.26 11.37
CA LEU A 153 -3.98 -1.14 11.69
C LEU A 153 -5.18 -1.25 12.65
N SER A 154 -6.12 -2.16 12.39
CA SER A 154 -7.31 -2.32 13.25
C SER A 154 -7.07 -3.23 14.47
N THR A 155 -5.88 -3.81 14.61
CA THR A 155 -5.52 -4.75 15.68
C THR A 155 -4.00 -4.85 15.83
N ASN A 156 -3.55 -5.42 16.94
CA ASN A 156 -2.15 -5.79 17.14
C ASN A 156 -1.67 -6.78 16.07
N VAL A 157 -0.43 -6.57 15.63
CA VAL A 157 0.22 -7.39 14.60
C VAL A 157 1.53 -7.98 15.10
N GLN A 158 1.92 -9.09 14.50
CA GLN A 158 3.21 -9.69 14.66
C GLN A 158 4.00 -9.56 13.35
N ILE A 159 5.21 -9.02 13.44
CA ILE A 159 6.09 -8.82 12.29
C ILE A 159 7.36 -9.65 12.50
N ASP A 160 7.62 -10.57 11.59
CA ASP A 160 8.90 -11.26 11.53
C ASP A 160 9.94 -10.34 10.91
N LEU A 161 10.90 -9.86 11.72
CA LEU A 161 11.83 -8.82 11.33
C LEU A 161 12.78 -9.29 10.20
N LYS A 162 13.21 -10.56 10.22
CA LYS A 162 14.07 -11.11 9.15
C LYS A 162 13.32 -11.18 7.82
N LYS A 163 12.04 -11.58 7.86
CA LYS A 163 11.19 -11.59 6.66
C LYS A 163 10.86 -10.17 6.20
N ALA A 164 10.62 -9.25 7.13
CA ALA A 164 10.33 -7.85 6.82
C ALA A 164 11.50 -7.16 6.11
N ILE A 165 12.73 -7.30 6.63
CA ILE A 165 13.94 -6.76 5.99
C ILE A 165 14.16 -7.38 4.60
N ARG A 166 13.90 -8.68 4.44
CA ARG A 166 13.99 -9.34 3.13
C ARG A 166 12.94 -8.80 2.16
N LEU A 167 11.71 -8.64 2.63
CA LEU A 167 10.61 -8.10 1.84
C LEU A 167 10.91 -6.66 1.40
N ALA A 168 11.40 -5.80 2.31
CA ALA A 168 11.77 -4.42 2.00
C ALA A 168 12.80 -4.35 0.86
N ARG A 169 13.89 -5.13 0.94
CA ARG A 169 14.89 -5.22 -0.13
C ARG A 169 14.33 -5.73 -1.45
N GLN A 170 13.39 -6.68 -1.42
CA GLN A 170 12.75 -7.17 -2.64
C GLN A 170 11.87 -6.10 -3.30
N VAL A 171 11.14 -5.32 -2.49
CA VAL A 171 10.33 -4.21 -2.99
C VAL A 171 11.22 -3.14 -3.60
N GLU A 172 12.29 -2.75 -2.93
CA GLU A 172 13.29 -1.78 -3.43
C GLU A 172 13.87 -2.22 -4.78
N LEU A 173 14.36 -3.46 -4.89
CA LEU A 173 14.89 -4.01 -6.14
C LEU A 173 13.87 -3.97 -7.30
N VAL A 174 12.59 -4.26 -7.02
CA VAL A 174 11.53 -4.23 -8.04
C VAL A 174 11.22 -2.78 -8.46
N VAL A 175 11.19 -1.85 -7.50
CA VAL A 175 10.92 -0.43 -7.76
C VAL A 175 12.05 0.18 -8.60
N ASP A 176 13.31 -0.01 -8.19
CA ASP A 176 14.48 0.51 -8.89
C ASP A 176 14.59 -0.08 -10.30
N GLY A 177 14.40 -1.40 -10.42
CA GLY A 177 14.38 -2.07 -11.71
C GLY A 177 13.28 -1.54 -12.63
N THR A 178 12.12 -1.20 -12.08
CA THR A 178 11.01 -0.62 -12.85
C THR A 178 11.34 0.78 -13.36
N TYR A 179 11.92 1.64 -12.53
CA TYR A 179 12.32 2.99 -12.95
C TYR A 179 13.43 2.95 -14.00
N LEU A 180 14.45 2.11 -13.79
CA LEU A 180 15.51 1.91 -14.77
C LEU A 180 14.95 1.38 -16.10
N PHE A 181 14.01 0.44 -16.05
CA PHE A 181 13.36 -0.07 -17.26
C PHE A 181 12.58 1.01 -18.00
N ILE A 182 11.76 1.80 -17.29
CA ILE A 182 11.01 2.92 -17.89
C ILE A 182 11.96 3.93 -18.54
N GLU A 183 13.03 4.30 -17.85
CA GLU A 183 14.06 5.21 -18.38
C GLU A 183 14.64 4.65 -19.69
N LYS A 184 15.10 3.39 -19.68
CA LYS A 184 15.73 2.77 -20.85
C LYS A 184 14.78 2.58 -22.02
N VAL A 185 13.53 2.17 -21.77
CA VAL A 185 12.52 2.06 -22.83
C VAL A 185 12.21 3.43 -23.44
N THR A 186 12.10 4.47 -22.61
CA THR A 186 11.83 5.84 -23.08
C THR A 186 13.00 6.36 -23.92
N GLU A 187 14.24 6.13 -23.47
CA GLU A 187 15.46 6.49 -24.19
C GLU A 187 15.53 5.79 -25.57
N LEU A 188 15.26 4.48 -25.61
CA LEU A 188 15.28 3.70 -26.84
C LEU A 188 14.16 4.14 -27.80
N ALA A 189 12.95 4.36 -27.29
CA ALA A 189 11.83 4.83 -28.08
C ALA A 189 12.12 6.19 -28.75
N ALA A 190 12.76 7.12 -28.03
CA ALA A 190 13.16 8.41 -28.59
C ALA A 190 14.21 8.25 -29.70
N LYS A 191 15.23 7.39 -29.49
CA LYS A 191 16.26 7.09 -30.50
C LYS A 191 15.69 6.40 -31.75
N GLU A 192 14.69 5.54 -31.60
CA GLU A 192 14.01 4.90 -32.73
C GLU A 192 13.12 5.87 -33.50
N ALA A 193 12.46 6.80 -32.80
CA ALA A 193 11.65 7.85 -33.41
C ALA A 193 12.49 8.75 -34.34
N GLU A 194 13.73 9.08 -33.96
CA GLU A 194 14.65 9.87 -34.80
C GLU A 194 15.16 9.10 -36.03
N LYS A 195 15.33 7.78 -35.92
CA LYS A 195 15.80 6.91 -37.01
C LYS A 195 14.70 6.55 -38.00
N THR A 196 13.44 6.66 -37.58
CA THR A 196 12.30 6.41 -38.45
C THR A 196 12.16 7.59 -39.41
N LYS A 197 12.49 7.41 -40.69
CA LYS A 197 12.16 8.38 -41.76
C LYS A 197 10.70 8.79 -41.60
N GLN A 198 10.41 10.10 -41.65
CA GLN A 198 9.03 10.60 -41.68
C GLN A 198 8.24 9.81 -42.74
N LEU A 199 7.35 8.95 -42.29
CA LEU A 199 6.46 8.20 -43.16
C LEU A 199 5.53 9.22 -43.81
N ASP A 200 5.68 9.44 -45.10
CA ASP A 200 4.70 10.21 -45.86
C ASP A 200 3.42 9.37 -45.97
N PHE A 201 2.50 9.59 -45.04
CA PHE A 201 1.21 8.89 -44.99
C PHE A 201 0.39 9.09 -46.27
N SER A 202 0.71 10.10 -47.09
CA SER A 202 0.10 10.34 -48.40
C SER A 202 0.50 9.29 -49.45
N GLN A 203 1.63 8.61 -49.25
CA GLN A 203 2.12 7.54 -50.12
C GLN A 203 1.62 6.14 -49.70
N LEU A 204 0.97 6.04 -48.55
CA LEU A 204 0.38 4.79 -48.09
C LEU A 204 -0.98 4.56 -48.76
N THR A 205 -1.28 3.30 -49.05
CA THR A 205 -2.59 2.90 -49.59
C THR A 205 -3.69 3.21 -48.58
N ASP A 206 -4.75 3.89 -49.00
CA ASP A 206 -5.91 4.20 -48.17
C ASP A 206 -6.55 2.90 -47.65
N PRO A 207 -6.61 2.65 -46.32
CA PRO A 207 -7.16 1.42 -45.74
C PRO A 207 -8.67 1.30 -45.95
N ARG A 208 -9.36 2.36 -46.37
CA ARG A 208 -10.78 2.32 -46.77
C ARG A 208 -10.96 1.82 -48.19
N GLN A 209 -9.90 1.83 -48.99
CA GLN A 209 -9.90 1.29 -50.33
C GLN A 209 -9.54 -0.19 -50.31
N LYS A 210 -10.19 -0.95 -51.19
CA LYS A 210 -9.91 -2.38 -51.33
C LYS A 210 -8.46 -2.56 -51.79
N GLY A 211 -7.62 -3.13 -50.92
CA GLY A 211 -6.21 -3.37 -51.22
C GLY A 211 -5.99 -4.35 -52.38
N ASN A 212 -4.73 -4.45 -52.81
CA ASN A 212 -4.32 -5.28 -53.98
C ASN A 212 -4.39 -6.79 -53.74
N PHE A 213 -4.84 -7.20 -52.55
CA PHE A 213 -5.01 -8.60 -52.19
C PHE A 213 -6.44 -9.03 -52.45
N THR A 214 -6.60 -10.11 -53.21
CA THR A 214 -7.92 -10.73 -53.41
C THR A 214 -8.10 -11.83 -52.38
N VAL A 215 -8.96 -11.59 -51.38
CA VAL A 215 -9.35 -12.63 -50.43
C VAL A 215 -10.32 -13.59 -51.12
N LYS A 216 -9.88 -14.81 -51.41
CA LYS A 216 -10.77 -15.88 -51.90
C LYS A 216 -11.25 -16.71 -50.70
N LYS A 217 -12.54 -16.58 -50.36
CA LYS A 217 -13.18 -17.46 -49.37
C LYS A 217 -13.33 -18.85 -50.01
N LYS A 218 -12.57 -19.83 -49.54
CA LYS A 218 -12.80 -21.23 -49.87
C LYS A 218 -13.55 -21.84 -48.68
N LEU A 219 -14.80 -22.28 -48.88
CA LEU A 219 -15.53 -23.04 -47.86
C LEU A 219 -14.76 -24.36 -47.65
N GLY A 220 -14.20 -24.54 -46.45
CA GLY A 220 -13.56 -25.79 -46.05
C GLY A 220 -14.61 -26.91 -45.94
N MET A 221 -14.24 -28.11 -46.38
CA MET A 221 -15.08 -29.31 -46.23
C MET A 221 -15.39 -29.58 -44.75
N SER A 222 -16.65 -29.91 -44.47
CA SER A 222 -17.09 -30.46 -43.18
C SER A 222 -16.53 -31.87 -43.02
N LEU A 223 -15.65 -32.06 -42.04
CA LEU A 223 -15.25 -33.38 -41.60
C LEU A 223 -16.18 -33.80 -40.45
N THR A 224 -17.03 -34.78 -40.73
CA THR A 224 -17.82 -35.63 -39.82
C THR A 224 -19.19 -35.16 -39.33
N LYS A 225 -20.10 -36.13 -39.30
CA LYS A 225 -21.57 -36.03 -39.24
C LYS A 225 -22.16 -35.61 -37.90
N ASN A 226 -21.38 -35.08 -36.94
CA ASN A 226 -21.90 -34.80 -35.59
C ASN A 226 -21.28 -33.63 -34.81
N VAL A 227 -20.43 -32.79 -35.42
CA VAL A 227 -20.02 -31.53 -34.77
C VAL A 227 -19.86 -30.43 -35.83
N ASN A 228 -20.65 -29.36 -35.72
CA ASN A 228 -20.53 -28.17 -36.57
C ASN A 228 -19.30 -27.33 -36.17
N VAL A 229 -18.10 -27.77 -36.56
CA VAL A 229 -16.91 -26.92 -36.52
C VAL A 229 -16.57 -26.49 -37.94
N THR A 230 -16.73 -25.20 -38.21
CA THR A 230 -16.34 -24.59 -39.50
C THR A 230 -14.95 -23.97 -39.35
N PHE A 231 -13.95 -24.56 -40.00
CA PHE A 231 -12.63 -23.93 -40.13
C PHE A 231 -12.60 -23.03 -41.37
N ILE A 232 -12.33 -21.74 -41.18
CA ILE A 232 -12.13 -20.78 -42.27
C ILE A 232 -10.63 -20.61 -42.49
N LEU A 233 -10.08 -21.21 -43.55
CA LEU A 233 -8.73 -20.88 -44.02
C LEU A 233 -8.80 -19.70 -45.00
N MET A 234 -8.08 -18.62 -44.69
CA MET A 234 -7.85 -17.51 -45.61
C MET A 234 -6.44 -17.61 -46.21
N PHE A 235 -6.38 -17.68 -47.54
CA PHE A 235 -5.12 -17.59 -48.29
C PHE A 235 -5.02 -16.19 -48.92
N ILE A 236 -3.90 -15.51 -48.69
CA ILE A 236 -3.61 -14.17 -49.20
C ILE A 236 -2.71 -14.30 -50.42
N ASN A 237 -3.22 -13.94 -51.61
CA ASN A 237 -2.43 -13.90 -52.84
C ASN A 237 -2.27 -12.45 -53.34
N ARG A 238 -1.03 -12.07 -53.64
CA ARG A 238 -0.66 -10.76 -54.22
C ARG A 238 -1.05 -10.76 -55.70
N LYS A 239 -1.83 -9.77 -56.16
CA LYS A 239 -1.98 -9.52 -57.60
C LYS A 239 -0.66 -8.96 -58.14
N LEU A 240 -0.12 -9.61 -59.18
CA LEU A 240 0.93 -9.05 -60.03
C LEU A 240 0.40 -7.82 -60.78
#